data_AF-A0A357BGV5-F1
#
_entry.id   AF-A0A357BGV5-F1
#
_cell.length_a   1.000
_cell.length_b   1.000
_cell.length_c   1.000
_cell.angle_alpha   90.00
_cell.angle_beta   90.00
_cell.angle_gamma   90.00
#
_symmetry.space_group_name_H-M   'P 1'
#
loop_
_entity.id
_entity.type
_entity.pdbx_description
1 polymer ?
#
loop_
_entity_poly.entity_id
_entity_poly.type
_entity_poly.pdbx_seq_one_letter_code
_entity_poly.pdbx_strand_id
1 'polypeptide(L)' 'MKPKMIVVVLVIVMALIILSQNTQVVTVHVLFWDLSMSRIILIPFLLLVGFIIGFFIGKNSWDW' A
#
# COMPACT_ATOMS: atom_id res chain seq x y z
N MET A 1 -10.42 28.29 -7.26
CA MET A 1 -10.58 26.89 -6.76
C MET A 1 -10.72 26.93 -5.25
N LYS A 2 -11.60 26.12 -4.64
CA LYS A 2 -11.69 26.07 -3.16
C LYS A 2 -10.34 25.54 -2.61
N PRO A 3 -9.77 26.11 -1.54
CA PRO A 3 -8.47 25.69 -0.99
C PRO A 3 -8.40 24.18 -0.73
N LYS A 4 -9.49 23.59 -0.23
CA LYS A 4 -9.62 22.14 -0.01
C LYS A 4 -9.38 21.31 -1.28
N MET A 5 -9.81 21.81 -2.44
CA MET A 5 -9.66 21.12 -3.72
C MET A 5 -8.22 21.14 -4.22
N ILE A 6 -7.50 22.25 -3.98
CA ILE A 6 -6.08 22.39 -4.29
C ILE A 6 -5.27 21.40 -3.45
N VAL A 7 -5.56 21.28 -2.16
CA VAL A 7 -4.90 20.33 -1.26
C VAL A 7 -5.11 18.88 -1.73
N VAL A 8 -6.33 18.51 -2.11
CA VAL A 8 -6.62 17.15 -2.61
C VAL A 8 -5.84 16.87 -3.90
N VAL A 9 -5.82 17.79 -4.86
CA VAL A 9 -5.05 17.62 -6.10
C VAL A 9 -3.56 17.49 -5.80
N LEU A 10 -3.02 18.32 -4.89
CA LEU A 10 -1.61 18.26 -4.49
C LEU A 10 -1.26 16.89 -3.89
N VAL A 11 -2.10 16.37 -3.00
CA VAL A 11 -1.91 15.05 -2.37
C VAL A 11 -1.92 13.94 -3.43
N ILE A 12 -2.86 13.98 -4.38
CA ILE A 12 -2.93 13.00 -5.47
C ILE A 12 -1.66 13.06 -6.33
N VAL A 13 -1.22 14.25 -6.72
CA VAL A 13 -0.01 14.44 -7.53
C VAL A 13 1.23 13.92 -6.78
N MET A 14 1.39 14.26 -5.49
CA MET A 14 2.49 13.73 -4.67
C MET A 14 2.45 12.21 -4.57
N ALA A 15 1.28 11.62 -4.34
CA ALA A 15 1.11 10.17 -4.30
C ALA A 15 1.54 9.53 -5.62
N LEU A 16 1.11 10.09 -6.77
CA LEU A 16 1.51 9.60 -8.09
C LEU A 16 3.01 9.71 -8.34
N ILE A 17 3.65 10.81 -7.92
CA ILE A 17 5.10 10.99 -8.04
C ILE A 17 5.84 9.94 -7.20
N ILE A 18 5.44 9.75 -5.94
CA ILE A 18 6.04 8.75 -5.05
C ILE A 18 5.89 7.35 -5.67
N LEU A 19 4.71 7.02 -6.18
CA LEU A 19 4.44 5.74 -6.83
C LEU A 19 5.32 5.54 -8.07
N SER A 20 5.39 6.54 -8.96
CA SER A 20 6.20 6.50 -10.19
C SER A 20 7.71 6.35 -9.89
N GLN A 21 8.21 7.05 -8.87
CA GLN A 21 9.60 6.91 -8.42
C GLN A 21 9.90 5.54 -7.81
N ASN A 22 8.90 4.88 -7.21
CA ASN A 22 9.03 3.56 -6.58
C ASN A 22 8.65 2.41 -7.53
N THR A 23 8.90 2.56 -8.83
CA THR A 23 8.67 1.50 -9.84
C THR A 23 9.78 0.44 -9.88
N GLN A 24 10.85 0.62 -9.12
CA GLN A 24 11.94 -0.34 -9.01
C GLN A 24 11.42 -1.74 -8.64
N VAL A 25 11.89 -2.75 -9.36
CA VAL A 25 11.64 -4.16 -9.04
C VAL A 25 12.44 -4.51 -7.80
N VAL A 26 11.76 -5.10 -6.82
CA VAL A 26 12.37 -5.61 -5.59
C VAL A 26 12.09 -7.10 -5.52
N THR A 27 13.11 -7.86 -5.13
CA THR A 27 12.99 -9.27 -4.81
C THR A 27 12.70 -9.41 -3.32
N VAL A 28 11.59 -10.05 -2.99
CA VAL A 28 11.21 -10.41 -1.63
C VAL A 28 11.50 -11.88 -1.45
N HIS A 29 12.30 -12.20 -0.43
CA HIS A 29 12.64 -13.56 -0.05
C HIS A 29 11.68 -14.03 1.04
N VAL A 30 10.78 -14.95 0.70
CA VAL A 30 9.81 -15.54 1.65
C VAL A 30 10.14 -17.01 1.84
N LEU A 31 10.73 -17.36 2.98
CA LEU A 31 11.24 -18.71 3.26
C LEU A 31 12.22 -19.18 2.18
N PHE A 32 11.76 -20.02 1.24
CA PHE A 32 12.55 -20.53 0.11
C PHE A 32 12.13 -19.94 -1.25
N TRP A 33 11.26 -18.92 -1.24
CA TRP A 33 10.64 -18.36 -2.43
C TRP A 33 11.20 -16.96 -2.72
N ASP A 34 11.55 -16.75 -3.98
CA ASP A 34 12.01 -15.46 -4.49
C ASP A 34 10.91 -14.82 -5.34
N LEU A 35 10.24 -13.81 -4.79
CA LEU A 35 9.17 -13.09 -5.46
C LEU A 35 9.71 -11.74 -5.94
N SER A 36 9.85 -11.57 -7.26
CA SER A 36 10.29 -10.31 -7.85
C SER A 36 9.10 -9.55 -8.41
N MET A 37 8.84 -8.36 -7.87
CA MET A 37 7.74 -7.50 -8.31
C MET A 37 8.07 -6.03 -8.13
N SER A 38 7.37 -5.15 -8.84
CA SER A 38 7.58 -3.70 -8.69
C SER A 38 7.14 -3.23 -7.31
N ARG A 39 7.97 -2.41 -6.66
CA ARG A 39 7.72 -1.88 -5.30
C ARG A 39 6.40 -1.08 -5.22
N ILE A 40 6.02 -0.42 -6.31
CA ILE A 40 4.74 0.29 -6.48
C ILE A 40 3.52 -0.63 -6.31
N ILE A 41 3.64 -1.92 -6.64
CA ILE A 41 2.57 -2.92 -6.48
C ILE A 41 2.70 -3.58 -5.10
N LEU A 42 3.93 -3.84 -4.67
CA LEU A 42 4.23 -4.56 -3.44
C LEU A 42 3.70 -3.82 -2.20
N ILE A 43 3.97 -2.51 -2.10
CA ILE A 43 3.60 -1.72 -0.91
C ILE A 43 2.07 -1.66 -0.74
N PRO A 44 1.26 -1.25 -1.73
CA PRO A 44 -0.19 -1.25 -1.59
C PRO A 44 -0.75 -2.64 -1.33
N PHE A 45 -0.23 -3.67 -2.00
CA PHE A 45 -0.67 -5.04 -1.80
C PHE A 45 -0.46 -5.51 -0.36
N LEU A 46 0.74 -5.32 0.21
CA LEU A 46 1.04 -5.69 1.59
C LEU A 46 0.19 -4.92 2.60
N LEU A 47 -0.03 -3.62 2.38
CA LEU A 47 -0.92 -2.81 3.21
C LEU A 47 -2.35 -3.35 3.20
N LEU A 48 -2.86 -3.71 2.02
CA LEU A 48 -4.22 -4.22 1.85
C LEU A 48 -4.37 -5.60 2.51
N VAL A 49 -3.41 -6.51 2.32
CA VAL A 49 -3.38 -7.82 2.96
C VAL A 49 -3.31 -7.69 4.48
N GLY A 50 -2.40 -6.86 5.00
CA GLY A 50 -2.25 -6.61 6.44
C GLY A 50 -3.52 -6.01 7.06
N PHE A 51 -4.15 -5.05 6.38
CA PHE A 51 -5.42 -4.47 6.80
C PHE A 51 -6.54 -5.50 6.84
N ILE A 52 -6.69 -6.33 5.80
CA ILE A 52 -7.70 -7.39 5.76
C ILE A 52 -7.50 -8.39 6.89
N ILE A 53 -6.27 -8.89 7.08
CA ILE A 53 -5.94 -9.83 8.15
C ILE A 53 -6.25 -9.21 9.51
N GLY A 54 -5.78 -7.99 9.74
CA GLY A 54 -6.02 -7.26 10.99
C GLY A 54 -7.50 -7.01 11.25
N PHE A 55 -8.27 -6.63 10.23
CA PHE A 55 -9.71 -6.43 10.32
C PHE A 55 -10.45 -7.71 10.70
N PHE A 56 -10.13 -8.85 10.07
CA PHE A 56 -10.76 -10.13 10.41
C PHE A 56 -10.38 -10.62 11.81
N ILE A 57 -9.10 -10.52 12.20
CA ILE A 57 -8.65 -10.87 13.55
C ILE A 57 -9.35 -9.97 14.59
N GLY A 58 -9.35 -8.65 14.37
CA GLY A 58 -9.99 -7.68 15.24
C GLY A 58 -11.48 -7.93 15.39
N LYS A 59 -12.18 -8.20 14.27
CA LYS A 59 -13.60 -8.56 14.26
C LYS A 59 -13.87 -9.78 15.13
N ASN A 60 -13.10 -10.87 14.94
CA ASN A 60 -13.27 -12.09 15.74
C ASN A 60 -12.90 -11.89 17.21
N SER A 61 -12.01 -10.93 17.51
CA SER A 61 -11.65 -10.57 18.88
C SER A 61 -12.63 -9.58 19.55
N TRP A 62 -13.72 -9.23 18.90
CA TRP A 62 -14.77 -8.38 19.49
C TRP A 62 -16.02 -9.16 19.89
N ASP A 63 -16.04 -10.47 19.60
CA ASP A 63 -17.17 -11.37 19.83
C ASP A 63 -17.14 -12.04 21.24
N TRP A 64 -16.48 -11.42 22.23
CA TRP A 64 -16.50 -11.82 23.66
C TRP A 64 -16.99 -10.69 24.57
#